data_AF-A0A806CB99-F1
#
_entry.id   AF-A0A806CB99-F1
#
_cell.length_a   1.000
_cell.length_b   1.000
_cell.length_c   1.000
_cell.angle_alpha   90.00
_cell.angle_beta   90.00
_cell.angle_gamma   90.00
#
_symmetry.space_group_name_H-M   'P 1'
#
loop_
_entity.id
_entity.type
_entity.pdbx_description
1 polymer ?
#
loop_
_entity_poly.entity_id
_entity_poly.type
_entity_poly.pdbx_seq_one_letter_code
_entity_poly.pdbx_strand_id
1 'polypeptide(L)'
;MIMTLDTVLSYLLKIFQGFKAYATENNFECDIINTYNHPYLSKITTTSPNIIAFKFDSTQHLFDHNCKTGTFYENALEFSINFQIYIIAIVLNAKDFDANSRMLMLYSMLSDFLHNKAHKYTLFVRSTTRIY
;
A
#
# COMPACT_ATOMS: atom_id res chain seq x y z
N MET A 1 1.48 -3.27 23.50
CA MET A 1 0.94 -2.53 22.33
C MET A 1 0.15 -3.53 21.51
N ILE A 2 -1.14 -3.28 21.24
CA ILE A 2 -1.93 -4.16 20.37
C ILE A 2 -1.94 -3.51 18.98
N MET A 3 -1.30 -4.17 18.03
CA MET A 3 -1.32 -3.75 16.63
C MET A 3 -2.65 -4.20 16.01
N THR A 4 -3.42 -3.26 15.47
CA THR A 4 -4.71 -3.58 14.84
C THR A 4 -4.58 -3.60 13.32
N LEU A 5 -5.46 -4.34 12.65
CA LEU A 5 -5.55 -4.35 11.20
C LEU A 5 -5.77 -2.93 10.65
N ASP A 6 -6.64 -2.13 11.27
CA ASP A 6 -6.90 -0.74 10.84
C ASP A 6 -5.65 0.13 10.88
N THR A 7 -4.80 -0.06 11.91
CA THR A 7 -3.53 0.66 12.04
C THR A 7 -2.59 0.30 10.90
N VAL A 8 -2.50 -0.99 10.58
CA VAL A 8 -1.67 -1.51 9.49
C VAL A 8 -2.14 -1.00 8.13
N LEU A 9 -3.45 -1.10 7.86
CA LEU A 9 -4.05 -0.63 6.60
C LEU A 9 -3.89 0.88 6.42
N SER A 10 -4.14 1.65 7.47
CA SER A 10 -3.97 3.11 7.45
C SER A 10 -2.52 3.50 7.14
N TYR A 11 -1.57 2.72 7.61
CA TYR A 11 -0.16 2.96 7.37
C TYR A 11 0.26 2.58 5.94
N LEU A 12 -0.20 1.44 5.42
CA LEU A 12 -0.03 1.08 4.02
C LEU A 12 -0.59 2.17 3.09
N LEU A 13 -1.78 2.68 3.37
CA LEU A 13 -2.37 3.79 2.60
C LEU A 13 -1.50 5.04 2.61
N LYS A 14 -0.87 5.38 3.74
CA LYS A 14 0.07 6.51 3.81
C LYS A 14 1.30 6.33 2.91
N ILE A 15 1.81 5.11 2.80
CA ILE A 15 2.93 4.81 1.89
C ILE A 15 2.52 5.12 0.44
N PHE A 16 1.36 4.62 0.00
CA PHE A 16 0.86 4.88 -1.36
C PHE A 16 0.46 6.34 -1.60
N GLN A 17 -0.05 7.05 -0.59
CA GLN A 17 -0.27 8.49 -0.68
C GLN A 17 1.04 9.26 -0.86
N GLY A 18 2.10 8.86 -0.16
CA GLY A 18 3.42 9.43 -0.36
C GLY A 18 3.98 9.12 -1.75
N PHE A 19 3.74 7.91 -2.26
CA PHE A 19 4.08 7.60 -3.65
C PHE A 19 3.35 8.51 -4.64
N LYS A 20 2.05 8.77 -4.45
CA LYS A 20 1.29 9.70 -5.30
C LYS A 20 1.91 11.10 -5.32
N ALA A 21 2.34 11.60 -4.16
CA ALA A 21 3.04 12.88 -4.07
C ALA A 21 4.37 12.84 -4.85
N TYR A 22 5.19 11.81 -4.62
CA TYR A 22 6.45 11.59 -5.35
C TYR A 22 6.24 11.53 -6.87
N ALA A 23 5.23 10.79 -7.34
CA ALA A 23 4.93 10.68 -8.77
C ALA A 23 4.54 12.05 -9.36
N THR A 24 3.73 12.82 -8.63
CA THR A 24 3.32 14.17 -9.01
C THR A 24 4.53 15.12 -9.12
N GLU A 25 5.47 15.06 -8.17
CA GLU A 25 6.72 15.84 -8.21
C GLU A 25 7.60 15.51 -9.43
N ASN A 26 7.48 14.28 -9.95
CA ASN A 26 8.17 13.82 -11.15
C ASN A 26 7.33 13.99 -12.43
N ASN A 27 6.30 14.83 -12.40
CA ASN A 27 5.38 15.11 -13.51
C ASN A 27 4.62 13.88 -14.04
N PHE A 28 4.37 12.90 -13.17
CA PHE A 28 3.60 11.71 -13.49
C PHE A 28 2.34 11.65 -12.64
N GLU A 29 1.20 11.97 -13.25
CA GLU A 29 -0.09 11.92 -12.54
C GLU A 29 -0.57 10.47 -12.41
N CYS A 30 -0.86 10.04 -11.17
CA CYS A 30 -1.49 8.75 -10.91
C CYS A 30 -2.53 8.83 -9.78
N ASP A 31 -3.55 7.99 -9.86
CA ASP A 31 -4.54 7.81 -8.80
C ASP A 31 -4.30 6.53 -7.99
N ILE A 32 -4.55 6.61 -6.69
CA ILE A 32 -4.45 5.48 -5.77
C ILE A 32 -5.86 5.03 -5.39
N ILE A 33 -6.18 3.77 -5.63
CA ILE A 33 -7.45 3.16 -5.24
C ILE A 33 -7.20 2.11 -4.17
N ASN A 34 -7.89 2.21 -3.04
CA ASN A 34 -8.01 1.11 -2.10
C ASN A 34 -9.23 0.27 -2.48
N THR A 35 -9.04 -1.00 -2.81
CA THR A 35 -10.12 -1.89 -3.21
C THR A 35 -10.19 -3.12 -2.32
N TYR A 36 -11.41 -3.51 -1.96
CA TYR A 36 -11.67 -4.76 -1.24
C TYR A 36 -11.66 -5.98 -2.17
N ASN A 37 -12.05 -5.76 -3.43
CA ASN A 37 -12.15 -6.80 -4.45
C ASN A 37 -11.09 -6.62 -5.53
N HIS A 38 -10.93 -7.61 -6.41
CA HIS A 38 -10.15 -7.42 -7.63
C HIS A 38 -10.65 -6.16 -8.38
N PRO A 39 -9.76 -5.26 -8.82
CA PRO A 39 -10.19 -4.02 -9.47
C PRO A 39 -10.80 -4.31 -10.83
N TYR A 40 -12.13 -4.21 -10.92
CA TYR A 40 -12.85 -4.31 -12.17
C TYR A 40 -12.80 -2.98 -12.91
N LEU A 41 -12.30 -2.97 -14.15
CA LEU A 41 -12.18 -1.76 -14.97
C LEU A 41 -13.48 -0.95 -15.06
N SER A 42 -14.63 -1.64 -15.12
CA SER A 42 -15.95 -1.01 -15.20
C SER A 42 -16.36 -0.22 -13.95
N LYS A 43 -15.64 -0.38 -12.83
CA LYS A 43 -15.90 0.29 -11.55
C LYS A 43 -14.86 1.37 -11.23
N ILE A 44 -13.87 1.56 -12.10
CA ILE A 44 -12.84 2.57 -11.92
C ILE A 44 -13.40 3.93 -12.34
N THR A 45 -13.48 4.86 -11.39
CA THR A 45 -13.98 6.23 -11.61
C THR A 45 -12.88 7.25 -11.31
N THR A 46 -11.70 7.08 -11.90
CA THR A 46 -10.54 7.98 -11.68
C THR A 46 -10.46 9.03 -12.76
N THR A 47 -9.87 10.18 -12.41
CA THR A 47 -9.57 11.24 -13.36
C THR A 47 -8.26 10.97 -14.10
N SER A 48 -7.31 10.29 -13.44
CA SER A 48 -6.05 9.91 -14.07
C SER A 48 -6.17 8.62 -14.89
N PRO A 49 -5.49 8.54 -16.06
CA PRO A 49 -5.35 7.30 -16.81
C PRO A 49 -4.35 6.31 -16.17
N ASN A 50 -3.54 6.76 -15.19
CA ASN A 50 -2.56 5.92 -14.53
C ASN A 50 -3.02 5.64 -13.10
N ILE A 51 -3.09 4.37 -12.72
CA ILE A 51 -3.74 3.96 -11.49
C ILE A 51 -2.89 2.91 -10.79
N ILE A 52 -2.73 3.07 -9.49
CA ILE A 52 -2.31 2.01 -8.59
C ILE A 52 -3.51 1.61 -7.74
N ALA A 53 -4.00 0.39 -7.92
CA ALA A 53 -5.00 -0.18 -7.03
C ALA A 53 -4.31 -1.11 -6.03
N PHE A 54 -4.57 -0.90 -4.76
CA PHE A 54 -4.10 -1.75 -3.67
C PHE A 54 -5.28 -2.57 -3.14
N LYS A 55 -5.08 -3.88 -3.02
CA LYS A 55 -6.03 -4.81 -2.40
C LYS A 55 -5.36 -5.50 -1.22
N PHE A 56 -5.87 -5.25 -0.02
CA PHE A 56 -5.50 -6.07 1.14
C PHE A 56 -6.15 -7.45 1.05
N ASP A 57 -5.42 -8.49 1.47
CA ASP A 57 -5.91 -9.86 1.40
C ASP A 57 -6.04 -10.50 2.79
N SER A 58 -4.94 -10.59 3.54
CA SER A 58 -4.95 -11.23 4.85
C SER A 58 -3.74 -10.84 5.70
N THR A 59 -3.75 -11.20 6.97
CA THR A 59 -2.57 -11.16 7.83
C THR A 59 -2.28 -12.55 8.38
N GLN A 60 -1.00 -12.80 8.69
CA GLN A 60 -0.56 -13.98 9.42
C GLN A 60 0.08 -13.52 10.72
N HIS A 61 -0.21 -14.22 11.81
CA HIS A 61 0.36 -13.98 13.15
C HIS A 61 0.05 -12.62 13.79
N LEU A 62 -0.74 -11.75 13.13
CA LEU A 62 -1.12 -10.45 13.68
C LEU A 62 -1.95 -10.57 14.98
N PHE A 63 -2.79 -11.60 15.12
CA PHE A 63 -3.67 -11.78 16.27
C PHE A 63 -3.21 -12.90 17.23
N ASP A 64 -2.04 -13.49 17.01
CA ASP A 64 -1.52 -14.63 17.77
C ASP A 64 -0.99 -14.25 19.16
N HIS A 65 -1.53 -13.17 19.74
CA HIS A 65 -1.14 -12.59 21.02
C HIS A 65 -1.38 -13.52 22.23
N ASN A 66 -2.08 -14.65 22.04
CA ASN A 66 -2.62 -15.47 23.12
C ASN A 66 -1.94 -16.83 23.36
N CYS A 67 -0.81 -17.16 22.74
CA CYS A 67 -0.20 -18.49 22.96
C CYS A 67 1.32 -18.42 22.99
N LYS A 68 1.90 -18.16 24.17
CA LYS A 68 3.05 -18.89 24.76
C LYS A 68 3.59 -18.16 25.99
N THR A 69 3.08 -18.51 27.16
CA THR A 69 3.82 -18.34 28.41
C THR A 69 4.97 -19.35 28.43
N GLY A 70 6.21 -18.85 28.40
CA GLY A 70 7.38 -19.69 28.63
C GLY A 70 8.00 -20.25 27.36
N THR A 71 8.74 -19.41 26.64
CA THR A 71 10.05 -19.73 26.05
C THR A 71 10.55 -18.45 25.40
N PHE A 72 11.73 -17.99 25.83
CA PHE A 72 12.45 -16.89 25.20
C PHE A 72 12.69 -17.25 23.72
N TYR A 73 11.91 -16.68 22.81
CA TYR A 73 12.16 -16.75 21.38
C TYR A 73 12.33 -15.33 20.84
N GLU A 74 13.39 -15.13 20.05
CA GLU A 74 13.84 -13.83 19.54
C GLU A 74 12.85 -13.14 18.58
N ASN A 75 11.76 -13.79 18.14
CA ASN A 75 10.85 -13.27 17.10
C ASN A 75 9.36 -13.26 17.48
N ALA A 76 9.00 -13.14 18.77
CA ALA A 76 7.60 -13.22 19.23
C ALA A 76 6.68 -12.05 18.78
N LEU A 77 7.13 -11.14 17.92
CA LEU A 77 6.40 -9.96 17.45
C LEU A 77 6.42 -9.78 15.92
N GLU A 78 6.79 -10.82 15.18
CA GLU A 78 6.72 -10.80 13.72
C GLU A 78 5.31 -11.16 13.25
N PHE A 79 4.79 -10.38 12.31
CA PHE A 79 3.54 -10.66 11.62
C PHE A 79 3.72 -10.38 10.13
N SER A 80 2.91 -11.01 9.29
CA SER A 80 2.95 -10.81 7.85
C SER A 80 1.65 -10.22 7.35
N ILE A 81 1.76 -9.43 6.28
CA ILE A 81 0.63 -8.78 5.60
C ILE A 81 0.66 -9.26 4.16
N ASN A 82 -0.43 -9.86 3.73
CA ASN A 82 -0.65 -10.26 2.35
C ASN A 82 -1.50 -9.20 1.66
N PHE A 83 -0.98 -8.66 0.57
CA PHE A 83 -1.68 -7.68 -0.25
C PHE A 83 -1.26 -7.80 -1.71
N GLN A 84 -2.03 -7.17 -2.59
CA GLN A 84 -1.81 -7.14 -4.02
C GLN A 84 -1.79 -5.69 -4.49
N ILE A 85 -0.87 -5.40 -5.40
CA ILE A 85 -0.78 -4.11 -6.09
C ILE A 85 -1.10 -4.36 -7.56
N TYR A 86 -2.02 -3.58 -8.10
CA TYR A 86 -2.37 -3.57 -9.51
C TYR A 86 -1.92 -2.24 -10.11
N ILE A 87 -1.13 -2.33 -11.17
CA ILE A 87 -0.64 -1.19 -11.94
C ILE A 87 -1.45 -1.17 -13.23
N ILE A 88 -2.24 -0.12 -13.41
CA ILE A 88 -3.21 -0.03 -14.49
C ILE A 88 -2.93 1.26 -15.25
N ALA A 89 -2.72 1.15 -16.56
CA ALA A 89 -2.67 2.28 -17.48
C ALA A 89 -3.85 2.16 -18.46
N ILE A 90 -4.78 3.11 -18.38
CA ILE A 90 -5.95 3.17 -19.26
C ILE A 90 -5.55 3.85 -20.56
N VAL A 91 -5.91 3.21 -21.69
CA VAL A 91 -5.79 3.78 -23.03
C VAL A 91 -6.94 4.76 -23.22
N LEU A 92 -6.66 6.06 -23.26
CA LEU A 92 -7.70 7.09 -23.33
C LEU A 92 -8.31 7.24 -24.74
N ASN A 93 -7.53 6.93 -25.79
CA ASN A 93 -7.99 6.98 -27.17
C ASN A 93 -7.07 6.14 -28.09
N ALA A 94 -7.48 5.97 -29.34
CA ALA A 94 -6.75 5.17 -30.33
C ALA A 94 -5.34 5.70 -30.69
N LYS A 95 -4.97 6.91 -30.23
CA LYS A 95 -3.63 7.50 -30.42
C LYS A 95 -2.76 7.41 -29.17
N ASP A 96 -3.30 6.85 -28.08
CA ASP A 96 -2.59 6.64 -26.83
C ASP A 96 -1.76 5.34 -26.88
N PHE A 97 -0.76 5.34 -27.77
CA PHE A 97 0.16 4.21 -27.98
C PHE A 97 1.09 3.96 -26.79
N ASP A 98 1.06 4.84 -25.79
CA ASP A 98 2.06 4.90 -24.73
C ASP A 98 1.60 4.26 -23.41
N ALA A 99 0.39 3.67 -23.36
CA ALA A 99 -0.14 3.07 -22.14
C ALA A 99 0.77 1.97 -21.56
N ASN A 100 1.38 1.14 -22.42
CA ASN A 100 2.33 0.12 -21.98
C ASN A 100 3.60 0.72 -21.38
N SER A 101 4.16 1.77 -22.01
CA SER A 101 5.34 2.46 -21.48
C SER A 101 5.02 3.16 -20.17
N ARG A 102 3.86 3.81 -20.07
CA ARG A 102 3.38 4.44 -18.82
C ARG A 102 3.22 3.42 -17.69
N MET A 103 2.67 2.25 -17.98
CA MET A 103 2.57 1.17 -17.00
C MET A 103 3.96 0.75 -16.49
N LEU A 104 4.94 0.59 -17.39
CA LEU A 104 6.33 0.26 -17.02
C LEU A 104 7.00 1.39 -16.23
N MET A 105 6.77 2.65 -16.61
CA MET A 105 7.25 3.81 -15.86
C MET A 105 6.65 3.84 -14.45
N LEU A 106 5.34 3.63 -14.32
CA LEU A 106 4.66 3.61 -13.04
C LEU A 106 5.20 2.49 -12.14
N TYR A 107 5.47 1.32 -12.71
CA TYR A 107 6.16 0.22 -12.01
C TYR A 107 7.57 0.61 -11.57
N SER A 108 8.39 1.19 -12.45
CA SER A 108 9.75 1.60 -12.13
C SER A 108 9.76 2.62 -11.01
N MET A 109 8.93 3.67 -11.12
CA MET A 109 8.81 4.72 -10.10
C MET A 109 8.37 4.16 -8.76
N LEU A 110 7.40 3.22 -8.75
CA LEU A 110 6.95 2.57 -7.51
C LEU A 110 8.08 1.74 -6.89
N SER A 111 8.80 0.97 -7.71
CA SER A 111 9.94 0.19 -7.27
C SER A 111 11.02 1.08 -6.66
N ASP A 112 11.40 2.15 -7.34
CA ASP A 112 12.40 3.12 -6.87
C ASP A 112 11.96 3.77 -5.56
N PHE A 113 10.70 4.20 -5.47
CA PHE A 113 10.13 4.78 -4.27
C PHE A 113 10.18 3.82 -3.06
N LEU A 114 9.84 2.53 -3.27
CA LEU A 114 9.84 1.53 -2.20
C LEU A 114 11.26 1.12 -1.75
N HIS A 115 12.24 1.13 -2.66
CA HIS A 115 13.63 0.79 -2.35
C HIS A 115 14.44 1.97 -1.83
N ASN A 116 14.02 3.21 -2.13
CA ASN A 116 14.71 4.40 -1.70
C ASN A 116 14.50 4.65 -0.19
N LYS A 117 15.60 4.51 0.57
CA LYS A 117 15.63 4.73 2.03
C LYS A 117 15.33 6.18 2.46
N ALA A 118 15.16 7.12 1.52
CA ALA A 118 14.71 8.48 1.81
C ALA A 118 13.26 8.52 2.32
N HIS A 119 12.39 7.63 1.85
CA HIS A 119 10.98 7.60 2.23
C HIS A 119 10.78 6.71 3.48
N LYS A 120 11.26 7.20 4.63
CA LYS A 120 11.06 6.52 5.92
C LYS A 120 9.68 6.85 6.47
N TYR A 121 8.84 5.83 6.55
CA TYR A 121 7.60 5.92 7.29
C TYR A 121 7.83 5.40 8.70
N THR A 122 7.27 6.06 9.71
CA THR A 122 7.29 5.58 11.10
C THR A 122 5.86 5.36 11.57
N LEU A 123 5.59 4.19 12.13
CA LEU A 123 4.29 3.85 12.71
C LEU A 123 4.16 4.53 14.08
N PHE A 124 3.42 5.63 14.13
CA PHE A 124 3.06 6.29 15.39
C PHE A 124 1.70 5.79 15.86
N VAL A 125 1.67 5.01 16.94
CA VAL A 125 0.43 4.56 17.58
C VAL A 125 0.22 5.38 18.85
N ARG A 126 -0.94 6.03 19.00
CA ARG A 126 -1.30 6.74 20.24
C ARG A 126 -1.42 5.72 21.37
N SER A 127 -0.61 5.86 22.41
CA SER A 127 -0.80 5.13 23.67
C SER A 127 -2.11 5.56 24.31
N THR A 128 -3.10 4.67 24.32
CA THR A 128 -4.25 4.82 25.21
C THR A 128 -3.78 4.52 26.63
N THR A 129 -3.51 5.57 27.40
CA THR A 129 -3.31 5.45 28.84
C THR A 129 -4.61 4.91 29.44
N ARG A 130 -4.64 3.63 29.78
CA ARG A 130 -5.67 3.10 30.68
C ARG A 130 -5.38 3.68 32.06
N ILE A 131 -6.17 4.68 32.44
CA ILE A 131 -6.27 5.12 33.84
C ILE A 131 -7.08 4.01 34.54
N TYR A 132 -6.43 3.32 35.47
CA TYR A 132 -7.07 2.36 36.38
C TYR A 132 -7.91 3.10 37.41
#